data_AF-F0G7Q3-F1
#
_entry.id   AF-F0G7Q3-F1
#
_cell.length_a   1.000
_cell.length_b   1.000
_cell.length_c   1.000
_cell.angle_alpha   90.00
_cell.angle_beta   90.00
_cell.angle_gamma   90.00
#
_symmetry.space_group_name_H-M   'P 1'
#
loop_
_entity.id
_entity.type
_entity.pdbx_description
1 polymer ?
#
loop_
_entity_poly.entity_id
_entity_poly.type
_entity_poly.pdbx_seq_one_letter_code
_entity_poly.pdbx_strand_id
1 'polypeptide(L)' 'QLTLPHPVWDKLNVAWALFFAVLGVANLYVVHNFTESQWVNFKLFGTTGAMVVFIILQSLWLTKYLKDE' A
#
# COMPACT_ATOMS: atom_id res chain seq x y z
N GLN A 1 -3.77 -9.44 23.35
CA GLN A 1 -3.56 -8.02 22.98
C GLN A 1 -2.18 -7.90 22.34
N LEU A 2 -2.11 -7.56 21.05
CA LEU A 2 -0.84 -7.24 20.39
C LEU A 2 -0.45 -5.82 20.80
N THR A 3 0.26 -5.69 21.91
CA THR A 3 0.81 -4.40 22.35
C THR A 3 2.06 -4.10 21.53
N LEU A 4 1.87 -3.72 20.27
CA LEU A 4 2.96 -3.23 19.43
C LEU A 4 3.46 -1.90 20.00
N PRO A 5 4.78 -1.72 20.18
CA PRO A 5 5.35 -0.46 20.63
C PRO A 5 4.84 0.71 19.77
N HIS A 6 4.46 1.82 20.40
CA HIS A 6 4.01 3.04 19.71
C HIS A 6 4.84 3.43 18.45
N PRO A 7 6.18 3.30 18.43
CA PRO A 7 6.99 3.61 17.26
C PRO A 7 6.64 2.83 15.99
N VAL A 8 6.13 1.60 16.11
CA VAL A 8 5.83 0.75 14.94
C VAL A 8 4.50 1.14 14.31
N TRP A 9 3.52 1.57 15.11
CA TRP A 9 2.22 2.04 14.63
C TRP A 9 2.33 3.32 13.79
N ASP A 10 3.16 4.28 14.21
CA ASP A 10 3.38 5.50 13.43
C ASP A 10 4.01 5.20 12.06
N LYS A 11 5.00 4.30 12.01
CA LYS A 11 5.61 3.91 10.74
C LYS A 11 4.64 3.16 9.83
N LEU A 12 3.77 2.33 10.40
CA LEU A 12 2.72 1.64 9.64
C LEU A 12 1.72 2.66 9.06
N ASN A 13 1.26 3.63 9.85
CA ASN A 13 0.39 4.70 9.38
C ASN A 13 1.02 5.51 8.24
N VAL A 14 2.30 5.88 8.37
CA VAL A 14 3.04 6.57 7.30
C VAL A 14 3.13 5.71 6.03
N ALA A 15 3.40 4.41 6.16
CA ALA A 15 3.44 3.50 5.02
C ALA A 15 2.08 3.41 4.30
N TRP A 16 0.99 3.32 5.06
CA TRP A 16 -0.38 3.32 4.52
C TRP A 16 -0.72 4.65 3.83
N ALA A 17 -0.38 5.79 4.44
CA ALA A 17 -0.58 7.10 3.85
C ALA A 17 0.18 7.24 2.52
N LEU A 18 1.43 6.79 2.47
CA LEU A 18 2.27 6.85 1.28
C LEU A 18 1.77 5.89 0.20
N PHE A 19 1.32 4.69 0.57
CA PHE A 19 0.71 3.74 -0.36
C PHE A 19 -0.54 4.30 -1.03
N PHE A 20 -1.47 4.88 -0.25
CA PHE A 20 -2.68 5.50 -0.81
C PHE A 20 -2.36 6.75 -1.64
N ALA A 21 -1.37 7.55 -1.24
CA ALA A 21 -0.93 8.69 -2.04
C ALA A 21 -0.39 8.25 -3.40
N VAL A 22 0.47 7.21 -3.44
CA VAL A 22 0.99 6.64 -4.68
C VAL A 22 -0.13 6.05 -5.54
N LEU A 23 -1.09 5.34 -4.93
CA LEU A 23 -2.27 4.83 -5.63
C LEU A 23 -3.11 5.95 -6.23
N GLY A 24 -3.29 7.05 -5.52
CA GLY A 24 -3.99 8.25 -6.00
C GLY A 24 -3.29 8.88 -7.20
N VAL A 25 -1.97 9.06 -7.11
CA VAL A 25 -1.16 9.58 -8.23
C VAL A 25 -1.22 8.63 -9.43
N ALA A 26 -1.08 7.33 -9.21
CA ALA A 26 -1.20 6.32 -10.26
C ALA A 26 -2.60 6.35 -10.89
N ASN A 27 -3.67 6.57 -10.11
CA ASN A 27 -5.02 6.68 -10.63
C ASN A 27 -5.19 7.90 -11.55
N LEU A 28 -4.67 9.06 -11.14
CA LEU A 28 -4.67 10.28 -11.97
C LEU A 28 -3.84 10.10 -13.24
N TYR A 29 -2.70 9.42 -13.15
CA TYR A 29 -1.89 9.11 -14.31
C TYR A 29 -2.63 8.19 -15.30
N VAL A 30 -3.30 7.15 -14.78
CA VAL A 30 -4.03 6.19 -15.61
C VAL A 30 -5.21 6.84 -16.31
N VAL A 31 -6.00 7.65 -15.60
CA VAL A 31 -7.18 8.30 -16.21
C VAL A 31 -6.81 9.32 -17.29
N HIS A 32 -5.63 9.95 -17.23
CA HIS A 32 -5.20 10.93 -18.22
C HIS A 32 -4.48 10.33 -19.44
N ASN A 33 -3.81 9.18 -19.29
CA ASN A 33 -2.95 8.63 -20.34
C ASN A 33 -3.53 7.38 -21.03
N PHE A 34 -4.55 6.72 -20.43
CA PHE A 34 -5.05 5.44 -20.89
C PHE A 34 -6.55 5.48 -21.20
N THR A 35 -7.05 4.46 -21.90
CA THR A 35 -8.46 4.34 -22.26
C THR A 35 -9.33 3.95 -21.06
N GLU A 36 -10.64 4.14 -21.17
CA GLU A 36 -11.61 3.77 -20.12
C GLU A 36 -11.50 2.29 -19.73
N SER A 37 -11.29 1.39 -20.70
CA SER A 37 -11.14 -0.03 -20.44
C SER A 37 -9.88 -0.35 -19.62
N GLN A 38 -8.79 0.38 -19.84
CA GLN A 38 -7.57 0.25 -19.04
C GLN A 38 -7.75 0.84 -17.64
N TRP A 39 -8.45 1.97 -17.52
CA TRP A 39 -8.77 2.58 -16.22
C TRP A 39 -9.67 1.70 -15.35
N VAL A 40 -10.69 1.06 -15.93
CA VAL A 40 -11.57 0.11 -15.24
C VAL A 40 -10.78 -1.13 -14.78
N ASN A 41 -9.92 -1.70 -15.64
CA ASN A 41 -9.07 -2.82 -15.27
C ASN A 41 -8.06 -2.45 -14.17
N PHE A 42 -7.48 -1.25 -14.21
CA PHE A 42 -6.61 -0.75 -13.16
C PHE A 42 -7.35 -0.63 -11.82
N LYS A 43 -8.59 -0.15 -11.83
CA LYS A 43 -9.43 -0.08 -10.63
C LYS A 43 -9.86 -1.45 -10.08
N LEU A 44 -10.08 -2.44 -10.95
CA LEU A 44 -10.51 -3.79 -10.55
C LEU A 44 -9.33 -4.66 -10.09
N PHE A 45 -8.29 -4.76 -10.92
CA PHE A 45 -7.18 -5.68 -10.71
C PHE A 45 -5.91 -4.97 -10.23
N GLY A 46 -5.65 -3.75 -10.71
CA GLY A 46 -4.45 -2.99 -10.35
C GLY A 46 -4.42 -2.60 -8.87
N THR A 47 -5.53 -2.10 -8.33
CA THR A 47 -5.70 -1.76 -6.91
C THR A 47 -5.61 -3.00 -6.01
N THR A 48 -6.26 -4.10 -6.41
CA THR A 48 -6.24 -5.38 -5.68
C THR A 48 -4.84 -5.96 -5.65
N GLY A 49 -4.15 -6.01 -6.80
CA GLY A 49 -2.76 -6.46 -6.88
C GLY A 49 -1.81 -5.57 -6.07
N ALA A 50 -1.99 -4.25 -6.14
CA ALA A 50 -1.22 -3.30 -5.34
C ALA A 50 -1.44 -3.53 -3.83
N MET A 51 -2.67 -3.79 -3.40
CA MET A 51 -2.97 -4.12 -1.99
C MET A 51 -2.27 -5.41 -1.56
N VAL A 52 -2.32 -6.46 -2.36
CA VAL A 52 -1.64 -7.73 -2.03
C VAL A 52 -0.13 -7.52 -1.89
N VAL A 53 0.49 -6.83 -2.84
CA VAL A 53 1.93 -6.51 -2.78
C VAL A 53 2.25 -5.66 -1.55
N PHE A 54 1.44 -4.64 -1.26
CA PHE A 54 1.63 -3.80 -0.09
C PHE A 54 1.52 -4.60 1.21
N ILE A 55 0.53 -5.48 1.33
CA ILE A 55 0.36 -6.34 2.50
C ILE A 55 1.55 -7.29 2.66
N ILE A 56 2.06 -7.87 1.58
CA ILE A 56 3.26 -8.73 1.63
C ILE A 56 4.47 -7.91 2.09
N LEU A 57 4.71 -6.73 1.49
CA LEU A 57 5.81 -5.84 1.87
C LEU A 57 5.70 -5.40 3.32
N GLN A 58 4.51 -4.98 3.78
CA GLN A 58 4.27 -4.60 5.17
C GLN A 58 4.58 -5.77 6.11
N SER A 59 4.22 -7.01 5.71
CA SER A 59 4.39 -8.20 6.54
C SER A 59 5.86 -8.57 6.68
N LEU A 60 6.61 -8.54 5.58
CA LEU A 60 8.06 -8.74 5.58
C LEU A 60 8.81 -7.64 6.33
N TRP A 61 8.31 -6.41 6.23
CA TRP A 61 8.87 -5.28 6.97
C TRP A 61 8.60 -5.42 8.47
N LEU A 62 7.38 -5.84 8.86
CA LEU A 62 7.02 -6.09 10.25
C LEU A 62 7.88 -7.20 10.88
N THR A 63 8.16 -8.29 10.16
CA THR A 63 9.03 -9.37 10.68
C THR A 63 10.46 -8.93 10.91
N LYS A 64 10.94 -7.91 10.18
CA LYS A 64 12.25 -7.31 10.40
C LYS A 64 12.30 -6.44 11.67
N TYR A 65 11.22 -5.72 11.98
CA TYR A 65 11.12 -4.88 13.19
C TYR A 65 10.72 -5.66 14.44
N LEU A 66 10.10 -6.82 14.30
CA LEU A 66 9.80 -7.73 15.42
C LEU A 66 11.04 -8.41 16.02
N LYS A 67 12.23 -8.20 15.43
CA LYS A 67 13.49 -8.85 15.83
C LYS A 67 14.50 -7.90 16.49
N ASP A 68 14.11 -6.65 16.74
CA ASP A 68 14.90 -5.63 17.44
C ASP A 68 14.38 -5.34 18.87
N GLU A 69 13.65 -6.31 19.45
CA GLU A 69 13.56 -6.56 20.90
C GLU A 69 13.91 -8.03 21.18
#